data_AF-A0A2D6T0I8-F1
#
_entry.id   AF-A0A2D6T0I8-F1
#
_cell.length_a   1.000
_cell.length_b   1.000
_cell.length_c   1.000
_cell.angle_alpha   90.00
_cell.angle_beta   90.00
_cell.angle_gamma   90.00
#
_symmetry.space_group_name_H-M   'P 1'
#
loop_
_entity.id
_entity.type
_entity.pdbx_description
1 polymer ?
#
loop_
_entity_poly.entity_id
_entity_poly.type
_entity_poly.pdbx_seq_one_letter_code
_entity_poly.pdbx_strand_id
1 'polypeptide(L)'
;MRHALTLLDAASRSLSYFLGLTIIGLAGAVLATSRQVPEIAAWAQQMFGPTFLVLLAALVVATLFCWTRMRRAEEAGRRVWYEAGMHAANGIAILALTYTLLGISLGIGSMAGQVLTPETVQDVIQGLTENFSMAFMTTVVGLPVSACMRALVAISEAQQGAEQ
;
A
#
# COMPACT_ATOMS: atom_id res chain seq x y z
N MET A 1 -12.80 27.29 -13.21
CA MET A 1 -13.79 26.19 -13.37
C MET A 1 -13.22 24.98 -14.14
N ARG A 2 -12.60 25.14 -15.33
CA ARG A 2 -11.96 24.02 -16.07
C ARG A 2 -10.92 23.22 -15.27
N HIS A 3 -10.06 23.88 -14.48
CA HIS A 3 -9.08 23.18 -13.63
C HIS A 3 -9.70 22.32 -12.52
N ALA A 4 -10.85 22.72 -11.98
CA ALA A 4 -11.56 21.94 -10.97
C ALA A 4 -12.20 20.68 -11.59
N LEU A 5 -12.72 20.79 -12.81
CA LEU A 5 -13.29 19.66 -13.55
C LEU A 5 -12.20 18.65 -13.95
N THR A 6 -11.01 19.10 -14.34
CA THR A 6 -9.89 18.19 -14.63
C THR A 6 -9.26 17.57 -13.38
N LEU A 7 -9.41 18.19 -12.20
CA LEU A 7 -9.03 17.59 -10.92
C LEU A 7 -10.00 16.47 -10.55
N LEU A 8 -11.29 16.75 -10.67
CA LEU A 8 -12.35 15.80 -10.36
C LEU A 8 -12.31 14.57 -11.30
N ASP A 9 -12.08 14.79 -12.60
CA ASP A 9 -11.98 13.69 -13.56
C ASP A 9 -10.74 12.81 -13.30
N ALA A 10 -9.58 13.41 -12.99
CA ALA A 10 -8.37 12.66 -12.63
C ALA A 10 -8.56 11.85 -11.34
N ALA A 11 -9.20 12.44 -10.33
CA ALA A 11 -9.52 11.77 -9.07
C ALA A 11 -10.52 10.61 -9.27
N SER A 12 -11.56 10.83 -10.09
CA SER A 12 -12.53 9.78 -10.43
C SER A 12 -11.86 8.61 -11.14
N ARG A 13 -10.92 8.89 -12.06
CA ARG A 13 -10.20 7.86 -12.81
C ARG A 13 -9.22 7.08 -11.94
N SER A 14 -8.43 7.78 -11.10
CA SER A 14 -7.51 7.10 -10.19
C SER A 14 -8.26 6.22 -9.19
N LEU A 15 -9.39 6.70 -8.66
CA LEU A 15 -10.25 5.92 -7.79
C LEU A 15 -10.85 4.71 -8.52
N SER A 16 -11.28 4.87 -9.77
CA SER A 16 -11.81 3.76 -10.58
C SER A 16 -10.75 2.69 -10.84
N TYR A 17 -9.50 3.09 -11.16
CA TYR A 17 -8.40 2.14 -11.33
C TYR A 17 -8.06 1.44 -10.02
N PHE A 18 -8.02 2.17 -8.90
CA PHE A 18 -7.80 1.60 -7.58
C PHE A 18 -8.87 0.56 -7.23
N LEU A 19 -10.15 0.94 -7.28
CA LEU A 19 -11.27 0.05 -6.99
C LEU A 19 -11.31 -1.15 -7.94
N GLY A 20 -11.07 -0.95 -9.23
CA GLY A 20 -11.01 -2.03 -10.21
C GLY A 20 -9.90 -3.04 -9.89
N LEU A 21 -8.69 -2.56 -9.58
CA LEU A 21 -7.57 -3.41 -9.19
C LEU A 21 -7.86 -4.16 -7.87
N THR A 22 -8.47 -3.49 -6.90
CA THR A 22 -8.90 -4.11 -5.64
C THR A 22 -9.93 -5.21 -5.87
N ILE A 23 -10.96 -4.97 -6.70
CA ILE A 23 -11.98 -5.97 -7.01
C ILE A 23 -11.37 -7.17 -7.74
N ILE A 24 -10.51 -6.95 -8.73
CA ILE A 24 -9.83 -8.03 -9.46
C ILE A 24 -8.94 -8.83 -8.50
N GLY A 25 -8.19 -8.15 -7.63
CA GLY A 25 -7.37 -8.79 -6.61
C GLY A 25 -8.20 -9.63 -5.63
N LEU A 26 -9.32 -9.10 -5.15
CA LEU A 26 -10.26 -9.82 -4.29
C LEU A 26 -10.86 -11.04 -4.99
N ALA A 27 -11.27 -10.92 -6.24
CA ALA A 27 -11.79 -12.03 -7.02
C ALA A 27 -10.73 -13.14 -7.15
N GLY A 28 -9.48 -12.79 -7.47
CA GLY A 28 -8.37 -13.74 -7.49
C GLY A 28 -8.12 -14.42 -6.14
N ALA A 29 -8.21 -13.66 -5.05
CA ALA A 29 -8.06 -14.20 -3.70
C ALA A 29 -9.19 -15.17 -3.33
N VAL A 30 -10.44 -14.85 -3.66
CA VAL A 30 -11.61 -15.73 -3.47
C VAL A 30 -11.41 -17.04 -4.24
N LEU A 31 -11.00 -16.97 -5.51
CA LEU A 31 -10.75 -18.15 -6.33
C LEU A 31 -9.62 -19.02 -5.78
N ALA A 32 -8.55 -18.42 -5.25
CA ALA A 32 -7.39 -19.13 -4.74
C ALA A 32 -7.62 -19.75 -3.35
N THR A 33 -8.39 -19.08 -2.48
CA THR A 33 -8.56 -19.50 -1.07
C THR A 33 -9.91 -20.14 -0.77
N SER A 34 -10.87 -20.08 -1.71
CA SER A 34 -12.28 -20.49 -1.49
C SER A 34 -12.97 -19.78 -0.31
N ARG A 35 -12.40 -18.67 0.18
CA ARG A 35 -12.97 -17.86 1.26
C ARG A 35 -13.89 -16.78 0.72
N GLN A 36 -14.83 -16.35 1.54
CA GLN A 36 -15.70 -15.22 1.17
C GLN A 36 -14.97 -13.88 1.32
N VAL A 37 -15.43 -12.86 0.59
CA VAL A 37 -14.84 -11.50 0.64
C VAL A 37 -14.75 -10.94 2.07
N PRO A 38 -15.77 -11.06 2.94
CA PRO A 38 -15.67 -10.55 4.31
C PRO A 38 -14.58 -11.23 5.14
N GLU A 39 -14.36 -12.54 4.94
CA GLU A 39 -13.32 -13.30 5.64
C GLU A 39 -11.93 -12.86 5.21
N ILE A 40 -11.74 -12.60 3.92
CA ILE A 40 -10.48 -12.09 3.36
C ILE A 40 -10.21 -10.68 3.90
N ALA A 41 -11.23 -9.83 3.96
CA ALA A 41 -11.12 -8.47 4.49
C ALA A 41 -10.78 -8.47 5.99
N ALA A 42 -11.45 -9.32 6.78
CA ALA A 42 -11.16 -9.48 8.20
C ALA A 42 -9.73 -9.99 8.44
N TRP A 43 -9.30 -10.98 7.65
CA TRP A 43 -7.92 -11.49 7.71
C TRP A 43 -6.89 -10.40 7.37
N ALA A 44 -7.14 -9.59 6.33
CA ALA A 44 -6.26 -8.49 5.98
C ALA A 44 -6.19 -7.44 7.09
N GLN A 45 -7.32 -7.07 7.70
CA GLN A 45 -7.33 -6.14 8.83
C GLN A 45 -6.55 -6.67 10.03
N GLN A 46 -6.68 -7.97 10.33
CA GLN A 46 -5.95 -8.62 11.42
C GLN A 46 -4.45 -8.71 11.15
N MET A 47 -4.04 -9.02 9.91
CA MET A 47 -2.62 -9.17 9.56
C MET A 47 -1.91 -7.83 9.38
N PHE A 48 -2.51 -6.88 8.68
CA PHE A 48 -1.82 -5.62 8.33
C PHE A 48 -2.11 -4.49 9.32
N GLY A 49 -3.23 -4.55 10.03
CA GLY A 49 -3.75 -3.45 10.82
C GLY A 49 -4.52 -2.42 9.95
N PRO A 50 -5.62 -1.86 10.47
CA PRO A 50 -6.49 -0.96 9.70
C PRO A 50 -5.77 0.32 9.27
N THR A 51 -4.93 0.89 10.13
CA THR A 51 -4.22 2.15 9.85
C THR A 51 -3.22 2.01 8.71
N PHE A 52 -2.50 0.89 8.64
CA PHE A 52 -1.60 0.60 7.52
C PHE A 52 -2.37 0.53 6.20
N LEU A 53 -3.49 -0.20 6.17
CA LEU A 53 -4.30 -0.37 4.96
C LEU A 53 -4.84 0.96 4.45
N VAL A 54 -5.31 1.83 5.34
CA VAL A 54 -5.82 3.17 4.96
C VAL A 54 -4.70 4.04 4.39
N LEU A 55 -3.54 4.10 5.06
CA LEU A 55 -2.41 4.90 4.59
C LEU A 55 -1.84 4.37 3.26
N LEU A 56 -1.75 3.04 3.13
CA LEU A 56 -1.34 2.37 1.89
C LEU A 56 -2.29 2.73 0.75
N ALA A 57 -3.60 2.58 0.96
CA ALA A 57 -4.61 2.94 -0.03
C ALA A 57 -4.50 4.41 -0.44
N ALA A 58 -4.34 5.33 0.52
CA ALA A 58 -4.17 6.74 0.25
C ALA A 58 -2.93 7.03 -0.63
N LEU A 59 -1.79 6.40 -0.33
CA LEU A 59 -0.56 6.57 -1.11
C LEU A 59 -0.65 5.95 -2.51
N VAL A 60 -1.31 4.80 -2.64
CA VAL A 60 -1.58 4.18 -3.96
C VAL A 60 -2.48 5.10 -4.79
N VAL A 61 -3.58 5.60 -4.23
CA VAL A 61 -4.48 6.53 -4.91
C VAL A 61 -3.76 7.83 -5.27
N ALA A 62 -2.92 8.38 -4.39
CA ALA A 62 -2.11 9.57 -4.66
C ALA A 62 -1.14 9.34 -5.82
N THR A 63 -0.50 8.16 -5.87
CA THR A 63 0.40 7.79 -6.97
C THR A 63 -0.36 7.67 -8.29
N LEU A 64 -1.50 6.97 -8.30
CA LEU A 64 -2.35 6.84 -9.49
C LEU A 64 -2.91 8.19 -9.94
N PHE A 65 -3.26 9.07 -9.01
CA PHE A 65 -3.67 10.43 -9.31
C PHE A 65 -2.56 11.20 -10.02
N CYS A 66 -1.34 11.17 -9.49
CA CYS A 66 -0.17 11.79 -10.13
C CYS A 66 0.09 11.19 -11.52
N TRP A 67 -0.02 9.87 -11.67
CA TRP A 67 0.15 9.18 -12.96
C TRP A 67 -0.90 9.63 -14.00
N THR A 68 -2.18 9.70 -13.64
CA THR A 68 -3.23 10.17 -14.57
C THR A 68 -3.05 11.63 -14.97
N ARG A 69 -2.56 12.46 -14.05
CA ARG A 69 -2.24 13.87 -14.28
C ARG A 69 -1.04 14.04 -15.19
N MET A 70 0.05 13.31 -14.92
CA MET A 70 1.26 13.28 -15.73
C MET A 70 0.94 12.99 -17.19
N ARG A 71 0.07 12.01 -17.46
CA ARG A 71 -0.31 11.63 -18.83
C ARG A 71 -1.06 12.72 -19.61
N ARG A 72 -1.63 13.71 -18.93
CA ARG A 72 -2.44 14.78 -19.52
C ARG A 72 -1.77 16.16 -19.46
N ALA A 73 -0.66 16.27 -18.74
CA ALA A 73 0.04 17.52 -18.56
C ALA A 73 0.98 17.80 -19.74
N GLU A 74 1.11 19.08 -20.11
CA GLU A 74 2.19 19.56 -20.99
C GLU A 74 3.56 19.35 -20.33
N GLU A 75 4.64 19.39 -21.12
CA GLU A 75 6.01 19.04 -20.69
C GLU A 75 6.43 19.65 -19.35
N ALA A 76 6.18 20.96 -19.15
CA ALA A 76 6.55 21.66 -17.93
C ALA A 76 5.78 21.15 -16.68
N GLY A 77 4.51 20.79 -16.85
CA GLY A 77 3.69 20.20 -15.77
C GLY A 77 3.97 18.71 -15.57
N ARG A 78 4.38 18.00 -16.62
CA ARG A 78 4.62 16.55 -16.62
C ARG A 78 5.70 16.17 -15.60
N ARG A 79 6.82 16.91 -15.56
CA ARG A 79 7.92 16.65 -14.62
C ARG A 79 7.50 16.77 -13.16
N VAL A 80 6.67 17.76 -12.82
CA VAL A 80 6.16 17.93 -11.45
C VAL A 80 5.30 16.74 -11.02
N TRP A 81 4.41 16.27 -11.90
CA TRP A 81 3.56 15.11 -11.60
C TRP A 81 4.34 13.79 -11.57
N TYR A 82 5.39 13.67 -12.37
CA TYR A 82 6.33 12.55 -12.31
C TYR A 82 7.04 12.50 -10.96
N GLU A 83 7.68 13.61 -10.53
CA GLU A 83 8.40 13.70 -9.26
C GLU A 83 7.45 13.46 -8.08
N ALA A 84 6.25 14.07 -8.10
CA ALA A 84 5.22 13.84 -7.09
C ALA A 84 4.76 12.38 -7.02
N GLY A 85 4.54 11.73 -8.17
CA GLY A 85 4.18 10.32 -8.25
C GLY A 85 5.28 9.40 -7.72
N MET A 86 6.54 9.69 -8.05
CA MET A 86 7.69 8.94 -7.53
C MET A 86 7.84 9.10 -6.01
N HIS A 87 7.62 10.30 -5.47
CA HIS A 87 7.63 10.53 -4.02
C HIS A 87 6.49 9.79 -3.32
N ALA A 88 5.27 9.82 -3.87
CA ALA A 88 4.14 9.07 -3.32
C ALA A 88 4.41 7.56 -3.32
N ALA A 89 4.94 7.03 -4.43
CA ALA A 89 5.30 5.62 -4.55
C ALA A 89 6.42 5.23 -3.58
N ASN A 90 7.45 6.07 -3.39
CA ASN A 90 8.49 5.87 -2.39
C ASN A 90 7.94 5.94 -0.96
N GLY A 91 6.93 6.79 -0.72
CA GLY A 91 6.20 6.85 0.54
C GLY A 91 5.60 5.50 0.93
N ILE A 92 5.19 4.67 -0.02
CA ILE A 92 4.69 3.31 0.25
C ILE A 92 5.78 2.43 0.87
N ALA A 93 7.01 2.51 0.35
CA ALA A 93 8.13 1.75 0.91
C ALA A 93 8.49 2.23 2.32
N ILE A 94 8.49 3.55 2.54
CA ILE A 94 8.73 4.13 3.87
C ILE A 94 7.64 3.66 4.85
N LEU A 95 6.37 3.72 4.45
CA LEU A 95 5.25 3.26 5.28
C LEU A 95 5.42 1.78 5.67
N ALA A 96 5.79 0.92 4.71
CA ALA A 96 6.04 -0.49 4.95
C ALA A 96 7.16 -0.72 5.98
N LEU A 97 8.28 -0.03 5.82
CA LEU A 97 9.41 -0.11 6.76
C LEU A 97 9.04 0.44 8.13
N THR A 98 8.29 1.54 8.22
CA THR A 98 7.82 2.10 9.48
C THR A 98 6.92 1.13 10.23
N TYR A 99 5.96 0.51 9.56
CA TYR A 99 5.08 -0.48 10.20
C TYR A 99 5.80 -1.79 10.54
N THR A 100 6.85 -2.14 9.79
CA THR A 100 7.74 -3.26 10.14
C THR A 100 8.45 -2.98 11.46
N LEU A 101 9.05 -1.79 11.60
CA LEU A 101 9.71 -1.37 12.83
C LEU A 101 8.71 -1.25 14.00
N LEU A 102 7.50 -0.77 13.74
CA LEU A 102 6.42 -0.70 14.73
C LEU A 102 6.04 -2.11 15.22
N GLY A 103 5.77 -3.05 14.31
CA GLY A 103 5.39 -4.41 14.67
C GLY A 103 6.51 -5.12 15.46
N ILE A 104 7.77 -4.95 15.06
CA ILE A 104 8.92 -5.48 15.82
C ILE A 104 9.00 -4.85 17.20
N SER A 105 8.81 -3.53 17.30
CA SER A 105 8.88 -2.79 18.58
C SER A 105 7.75 -3.19 19.53
N LEU A 106 6.52 -3.39 19.02
CA LEU A 106 5.40 -3.91 19.80
C LEU A 106 5.66 -5.36 20.24
N GLY A 107 6.21 -6.19 19.36
CA GLY A 107 6.61 -7.57 19.67
C GLY A 107 7.62 -7.62 20.83
N ILE A 108 8.70 -6.84 20.75
CA ILE A 108 9.72 -6.74 21.80
C ILE A 108 9.13 -6.15 23.09
N GLY A 109 8.34 -5.08 22.99
CA GLY A 109 7.69 -4.45 24.13
C GLY A 109 6.78 -5.41 24.90
N SER A 110 6.07 -6.30 24.20
CA SER A 110 5.20 -7.31 24.83
C SER A 110 5.95 -8.36 25.66
N MET A 111 7.23 -8.61 25.37
CA MET A 111 8.09 -9.51 26.13
C MET A 111 8.67 -8.88 27.40
N ALA A 112 8.96 -7.57 27.36
CA ALA A 112 9.68 -6.88 28.44
C ALA A 112 8.91 -6.88 29.78
N GLY A 113 7.60 -7.12 29.76
CA GLY A 113 6.75 -7.16 30.96
C GLY A 113 6.33 -8.54 31.45
N GLN A 114 6.71 -9.64 30.77
CA GLN A 114 6.21 -10.98 31.08
C GLN A 114 7.28 -11.89 31.69
N VAL A 115 6.95 -12.55 32.80
CA VAL A 115 7.78 -13.60 33.38
C VAL A 115 7.55 -14.88 32.58
N LEU A 116 8.60 -15.40 31.97
CA LEU A 116 8.56 -16.63 31.19
C LEU A 116 8.47 -17.84 32.13
N THR A 117 7.26 -18.39 32.30
CA THR A 117 7.03 -19.64 33.02
C THR A 117 6.44 -20.68 32.06
N PRO A 118 6.53 -21.98 32.35
CA PRO A 118 5.95 -23.03 31.50
C PRO A 118 4.47 -22.82 31.17
N GLU A 119 3.73 -22.13 32.03
CA GLU A 119 2.31 -21.82 31.87
C GLU A 119 2.05 -20.60 30.96
N THR A 120 2.96 -19.62 30.89
CA THR A 120 2.78 -18.36 30.14
C THR A 120 3.47 -18.34 28.78
N VAL A 121 4.44 -19.23 28.55
CA VAL A 121 5.27 -19.25 27.33
C VAL A 121 4.43 -19.39 26.05
N GLN A 122 3.35 -20.17 26.07
CA GLN A 122 2.53 -20.38 24.88
C GLN A 122 1.80 -19.09 24.45
N ASP A 123 1.24 -18.35 25.41
CA ASP A 123 0.56 -17.08 25.16
C ASP A 123 1.55 -16.01 24.69
N VAL A 124 2.76 -16.00 25.25
CA VAL A 124 3.86 -15.10 24.82
C VAL A 124 4.26 -15.37 23.37
N ILE A 125 4.42 -16.64 22.98
CA ILE A 125 4.78 -17.02 21.61
C ILE A 125 3.68 -16.64 20.63
N GLN A 126 2.40 -16.82 21.00
CA GLN A 126 1.29 -16.43 20.15
C GLN A 126 1.25 -14.93 19.91
N GLY A 127 1.36 -14.11 20.96
CA GLY A 127 1.39 -12.65 20.85
C GLY A 127 2.62 -12.12 20.08
N LEU A 128 3.77 -12.76 20.23
CA LEU A 128 4.97 -12.48 19.41
C LEU A 128 4.72 -12.76 17.93
N THR A 129 4.09 -13.90 17.63
CA THR A 129 3.79 -14.31 16.26
C THR A 129 2.84 -13.32 15.59
N GLU A 130 1.85 -12.79 16.31
CA GLU A 130 0.93 -11.78 15.78
C GLU A 130 1.64 -10.47 15.43
N ASN A 131 2.45 -9.93 16.35
CA ASN A 131 3.19 -8.68 16.13
C ASN A 131 4.23 -8.80 15.01
N PHE A 132 4.94 -9.92 14.95
CA PHE A 132 5.92 -10.20 13.89
C PHE A 132 5.25 -10.49 12.55
N SER A 133 4.11 -11.18 12.53
CA SER A 133 3.36 -11.38 11.29
C SER A 133 2.96 -10.05 10.68
N MET A 134 2.46 -9.09 11.48
CA MET A 134 2.18 -7.74 11.01
C MET A 134 3.44 -7.06 10.45
N ALA A 135 4.56 -7.13 11.17
CA ALA A 135 5.81 -6.54 10.73
C ALA A 135 6.27 -7.10 9.38
N PHE A 136 6.27 -8.42 9.22
CA PHE A 136 6.74 -9.05 7.98
C PHE A 136 5.77 -8.84 6.83
N MET A 137 4.46 -9.00 7.06
CA MET A 137 3.45 -8.89 5.99
C MET A 137 3.39 -7.48 5.40
N THR A 138 3.51 -6.43 6.22
CA THR A 138 3.51 -5.04 5.74
C THR A 138 4.68 -4.75 4.79
N THR A 139 5.85 -5.34 5.00
CA THR A 139 6.99 -5.26 4.06
C THR A 139 6.83 -6.17 2.86
N VAL A 140 6.41 -7.44 3.06
CA VAL A 140 6.21 -8.43 1.99
C VAL A 140 5.24 -7.90 0.93
N VAL A 141 4.22 -7.15 1.32
CA VAL A 141 3.28 -6.53 0.38
C VAL A 141 3.69 -5.11 0.00
N GLY A 142 4.09 -4.29 0.98
CA GLY A 142 4.33 -2.87 0.76
C GLY A 142 5.50 -2.58 -0.17
N LEU A 143 6.63 -3.29 -0.05
CA LEU A 143 7.79 -3.04 -0.92
C LEU A 143 7.52 -3.42 -2.38
N PRO A 144 6.94 -4.58 -2.71
CA PRO A 144 6.55 -4.88 -4.09
C PRO A 144 5.55 -3.87 -4.64
N VAL A 145 4.55 -3.46 -3.86
CA VAL A 145 3.59 -2.43 -4.29
C VAL A 145 4.30 -1.11 -4.62
N SER A 146 5.22 -0.67 -3.75
CA SER A 146 6.05 0.52 -4.01
C SER A 146 6.84 0.39 -5.31
N ALA A 147 7.51 -0.75 -5.53
CA ALA A 147 8.27 -1.01 -6.74
C ALA A 147 7.41 -1.00 -8.01
N CYS A 148 6.25 -1.65 -7.98
CA CYS A 148 5.29 -1.64 -9.09
C CYS A 148 4.78 -0.23 -9.39
N MET A 149 4.44 0.56 -8.37
CA MET A 149 3.98 1.94 -8.52
C MET A 149 5.06 2.85 -9.10
N ARG A 150 6.32 2.71 -8.64
CA ARG A 150 7.47 3.42 -9.22
C ARG A 150 7.69 3.04 -10.68
N ALA A 151 7.64 1.75 -10.99
CA ALA A 151 7.79 1.25 -12.36
C ALA A 151 6.69 1.80 -13.28
N LEU A 152 5.44 1.80 -12.82
CA LEU A 152 4.31 2.38 -13.56
C LEU A 152 4.58 3.84 -13.97
N VAL A 153 5.00 4.67 -13.01
CA VAL A 153 5.25 6.10 -13.24
C VAL A 153 6.47 6.31 -14.14
N ALA A 154 7.59 5.63 -13.87
CA ALA A 154 8.84 5.77 -14.63
C ALA A 154 8.72 5.28 -16.07
N ILE A 155 8.12 4.11 -16.30
CA ILE A 155 7.94 3.59 -17.66
C ILE A 155 6.99 4.48 -18.46
N SER A 156 5.94 5.01 -17.83
CA SER A 156 4.99 5.90 -18.50
C SER A 156 5.63 7.23 -18.89
N GLU A 157 6.54 7.77 -18.07
CA GLU A 157 7.29 8.99 -18.41
C GLU A 157 8.24 8.75 -19.58
N ALA A 158 8.99 7.64 -19.55
CA ALA A 158 9.91 7.26 -20.63
C ALA A 158 9.19 7.04 -21.97
N GLN A 159 8.00 6.41 -21.96
CA GLN A 159 7.18 6.23 -23.17
C GLN A 159 6.77 7.56 -23.78
N GLN A 160 6.34 8.53 -22.96
CA GLN A 160 5.90 9.84 -23.45
C GLN A 160 7.05 10.73 -23.91
N GLY A 161 8.28 10.49 -23.44
CA GLY A 161 9.48 11.13 -23.96
C GLY A 161 9.95 10.54 -25.30
N ALA A 162 9.61 9.28 -25.61
CA ALA A 162 9.98 8.63 -26.86
C ALA A 162 9.03 8.96 -28.04
N GLU A 163 7.82 9.44 -27.75
CA GLU A 163 6.83 9.86 -28.76
C GLU A 163 6.95 11.34 -29.18
N GLN A 164 7.94 12.07 -28.65
CA GLN A 164 8.25 13.48 -28.97
C GLN A 164 9.49 13.59 -29.86
#